data_AF-A0A2V4C090-F1
#
_entry.id   AF-A0A2V4C090-F1
#
_cell.length_a   1.000
_cell.length_b   1.000
_cell.length_c   1.000
_cell.angle_alpha   90.00
_cell.angle_beta   90.00
_cell.angle_gamma   90.00
#
_symmetry.space_group_name_H-M   'P 1'
#
loop_
_entity.id
_entity.type
_entity.pdbx_description
1 polymer ?
#
loop_
_entity_poly.entity_id
_entity_poly.type
_entity_poly.pdbx_seq_one_letter_code
_entity_poly.pdbx_strand_id
1 'polypeptide(L)'
;MKKIFITGSIFMIFICSFGQSATHTFNDVNRVSENNIQSFKSSKTSKPSLLEKHRVWLNMTNTEGAFKQLLVGYIEGATNGYDGDFDGITLDRNPFIDFYSINSGKNLVIQGRALPFNESDVVPLGYRTIIAGEFTISIDEVDGMFVNRPVYLEDKLTNTINDLRQSSYTFTTQIGVFNNRFVLRHTNTALASDEFEAVNDVVSIGIKNQIISINSTVENIDKVFVYGISGEQLSNKENIRDTHLMIPDLPSTQQILLVKVFLENGKSITKKALFK
;
A
#
# COMPACT_ATOMS: atom_id res chain seq x y z
N MET A 1 -24.83 -8.29 -46.77
CA MET A 1 -24.64 -9.61 -46.11
C MET A 1 -23.85 -9.40 -44.84
N LYS A 2 -24.44 -9.68 -43.68
CA LYS A 2 -23.78 -9.66 -42.36
C LYS A 2 -22.80 -10.84 -42.27
N LYS A 3 -21.56 -10.60 -41.85
CA LYS A 3 -20.74 -11.62 -41.21
C LYS A 3 -20.15 -11.05 -39.92
N ILE A 4 -20.78 -11.49 -38.84
CA ILE A 4 -20.32 -11.50 -37.46
C ILE A 4 -18.99 -12.25 -37.40
N PHE A 5 -17.99 -11.68 -36.74
CA PHE A 5 -16.90 -12.45 -36.15
C PHE A 5 -16.76 -12.07 -34.68
N ILE A 6 -16.86 -13.13 -33.88
CA ILE A 6 -16.88 -13.15 -32.42
C ILE A 6 -15.46 -12.92 -31.94
N THR A 7 -15.31 -11.98 -31.01
CA THR A 7 -14.10 -11.74 -30.21
C THR A 7 -13.83 -12.93 -29.30
N GLY A 8 -12.73 -13.63 -29.53
CA GLY A 8 -12.14 -14.57 -28.57
C GLY A 8 -10.80 -14.03 -28.12
N SER A 9 -10.74 -13.43 -26.93
CA SER A 9 -9.47 -13.13 -26.27
C SER A 9 -8.81 -14.46 -25.89
N ILE A 10 -7.72 -14.80 -26.57
CA ILE A 10 -6.90 -15.98 -26.30
C ILE A 10 -5.85 -15.58 -25.27
N PHE A 11 -5.89 -16.24 -24.11
CA PHE A 11 -4.86 -16.19 -23.09
C PHE A 11 -3.68 -17.05 -23.56
N MET A 12 -2.52 -16.43 -23.81
CA MET A 12 -1.31 -17.13 -24.26
C MET A 12 -0.28 -17.14 -23.12
N ILE A 13 -0.08 -18.30 -22.49
CA ILE A 13 1.03 -18.49 -21.54
C ILE A 13 2.27 -18.82 -22.38
N PHE A 14 3.23 -17.89 -22.44
CA PHE A 14 4.53 -18.17 -23.05
C PHE A 14 5.43 -18.84 -22.01
N ILE A 15 5.55 -20.16 -22.07
CA ILE A 15 6.63 -20.90 -21.41
C ILE A 15 7.77 -20.98 -22.42
N CYS A 16 8.82 -20.18 -22.23
CA CYS A 16 10.05 -20.36 -22.98
C CYS A 16 10.80 -21.57 -22.41
N SER A 17 10.66 -22.73 -23.04
CA SER A 17 11.65 -23.81 -22.93
C SER A 17 12.17 -24.13 -24.32
N PHE A 18 13.49 -24.04 -24.50
CA PHE A 18 14.17 -24.51 -25.68
C PHE A 18 13.86 -26.00 -25.92
N GLY A 19 13.32 -26.32 -27.10
CA GLY A 19 13.28 -27.68 -27.64
C GLY A 19 11.90 -28.33 -27.70
N GLN A 20 11.44 -28.56 -28.94
CA GLN A 20 10.27 -29.34 -29.39
C GLN A 20 8.89 -28.71 -29.18
N SER A 21 8.33 -28.24 -30.31
CA SER A 21 6.91 -27.95 -30.46
C SER A 21 6.07 -29.19 -30.19
N ALA A 22 5.23 -29.13 -29.17
CA ALA A 22 4.03 -29.93 -29.07
C ALA A 22 2.85 -29.00 -28.76
N THR A 23 2.02 -28.76 -29.76
CA THR A 23 0.75 -28.04 -29.63
C THR A 23 -0.28 -28.95 -28.95
N HIS A 24 -0.48 -28.78 -27.64
CA HIS A 24 -1.55 -29.47 -26.94
C HIS A 24 -2.86 -28.68 -27.06
N THR A 25 -3.71 -29.10 -27.99
CA THR A 25 -5.11 -28.65 -28.11
C THR A 25 -5.96 -29.46 -27.13
N PHE A 26 -6.53 -28.80 -26.11
CA PHE A 26 -7.53 -29.43 -25.25
C PHE A 26 -8.90 -29.39 -25.95
N ASN A 27 -9.31 -30.53 -26.52
CA ASN A 27 -10.64 -30.76 -27.05
C ASN A 27 -11.43 -31.52 -25.98
N ASP A 28 -12.41 -30.87 -25.37
CA ASP A 28 -13.20 -31.43 -24.27
C ASP A 28 -14.41 -32.17 -24.84
N VAL A 29 -14.26 -33.49 -25.07
CA VAL A 29 -15.38 -34.40 -25.34
C VAL A 29 -15.22 -35.64 -24.49
N ASN A 30 -15.99 -35.66 -23.39
CA ASN A 30 -16.43 -36.83 -22.61
C ASN A 30 -15.65 -38.14 -22.79
N ARG A 31 -14.91 -38.53 -21.75
CA ARG A 31 -14.76 -39.95 -21.40
C ARG A 31 -14.80 -40.14 -19.88
N VAL A 32 -15.99 -40.50 -19.43
CA VAL A 32 -16.25 -41.09 -18.12
C VAL A 32 -15.54 -42.44 -18.03
N SER A 33 -14.82 -42.66 -16.93
CA SER A 33 -14.55 -43.98 -16.36
C SER A 33 -14.05 -43.78 -14.93
N GLU A 34 -14.98 -43.86 -13.96
CA GLU A 34 -14.91 -44.65 -12.72
C GLU A 34 -13.56 -44.69 -11.96
N ASN A 35 -13.38 -44.35 -10.68
CA ASN A 35 -14.26 -44.43 -9.50
C ASN A 35 -13.69 -43.59 -8.32
N ASN A 36 -14.61 -43.18 -7.42
CA ASN A 36 -14.40 -42.74 -6.03
C ASN A 36 -13.90 -41.31 -5.77
N ILE A 37 -14.78 -40.32 -5.94
CA ILE A 37 -14.73 -39.12 -5.11
C ILE A 37 -16.16 -38.80 -4.63
N GLN A 38 -16.33 -38.80 -3.31
CA GLN A 38 -17.56 -38.49 -2.59
C GLN A 38 -18.22 -37.22 -3.13
N SER A 39 -19.44 -37.38 -3.65
CA SER A 39 -20.31 -36.27 -4.00
C SER A 39 -20.76 -35.52 -2.74
N PHE A 40 -20.17 -34.36 -2.48
CA PHE A 40 -20.90 -33.30 -1.79
C PHE A 40 -21.85 -32.66 -2.80
N LYS A 41 -23.11 -33.12 -2.77
CA LYS A 41 -24.21 -32.43 -3.43
C LYS A 41 -24.38 -31.07 -2.73
N SER A 42 -24.02 -29.99 -3.39
CA SER A 42 -24.59 -28.68 -3.06
C SER A 42 -25.75 -28.39 -4.01
N SER A 43 -26.86 -28.05 -3.39
CA SER A 43 -28.16 -27.72 -3.96
C SER A 43 -28.10 -26.65 -5.04
N LYS A 44 -29.07 -26.68 -5.96
CA LYS A 44 -29.38 -25.57 -6.86
C LYS A 44 -29.46 -24.26 -6.07
N THR A 45 -28.57 -23.33 -6.38
CA THR A 45 -28.70 -21.93 -5.99
C THR A 45 -28.44 -21.08 -7.22
N SER A 46 -29.24 -20.02 -7.32
CA SER A 46 -29.20 -18.88 -8.25
C SER A 46 -27.88 -18.61 -8.97
N LYS A 47 -27.95 -18.05 -10.19
CA LYS A 47 -26.82 -17.38 -10.88
C LYS A 47 -25.90 -16.76 -9.82
N PRO A 48 -24.60 -17.09 -9.77
CA PRO A 48 -23.71 -16.43 -8.84
C PRO A 48 -23.83 -14.93 -9.13
N SER A 49 -24.19 -14.14 -8.13
CA SER A 49 -23.90 -12.72 -8.18
C SER A 49 -22.39 -12.65 -8.41
N LEU A 50 -21.99 -12.18 -9.59
CA LEU A 50 -20.58 -11.94 -9.88
C LEU A 50 -20.11 -10.93 -8.84
N LEU A 51 -19.22 -11.36 -7.93
CA LEU A 51 -18.62 -10.48 -6.94
C LEU A 51 -18.04 -9.27 -7.64
N GLU A 52 -18.32 -8.08 -7.11
CA GLU A 52 -17.70 -6.85 -7.61
C GLU A 52 -16.18 -6.96 -7.45
N LYS A 53 -15.43 -6.69 -8.51
CA LYS A 53 -13.97 -6.74 -8.51
C LYS A 53 -13.35 -5.74 -9.46
N HIS A 54 -12.19 -5.23 -9.07
CA HIS A 54 -11.38 -4.29 -9.84
C HIS A 54 -9.91 -4.63 -9.64
N ARG A 55 -9.18 -4.87 -10.72
CA ARG A 55 -7.85 -5.47 -10.66
C ARG A 55 -6.84 -4.71 -11.51
N VAL A 56 -5.60 -4.72 -11.05
CA VAL A 56 -4.43 -4.26 -11.79
C VAL A 56 -3.33 -5.32 -11.72
N TRP A 57 -2.82 -5.70 -12.88
CA TRP A 57 -1.67 -6.58 -13.01
C TRP A 57 -0.45 -5.75 -13.35
N LEU A 58 0.60 -5.90 -12.55
CA LEU A 58 1.86 -5.18 -12.68
C LEU A 58 2.95 -6.15 -13.07
N ASN A 59 3.65 -5.85 -14.16
CA ASN A 59 4.84 -6.58 -14.57
C ASN A 59 6.09 -5.84 -14.07
N MET A 60 7.09 -6.59 -13.64
CA MET A 60 8.47 -6.12 -13.46
C MET A 60 9.38 -6.92 -14.40
N THR A 61 10.08 -6.22 -15.28
CA THR A 61 10.87 -6.83 -16.37
C THR A 61 12.24 -6.18 -16.55
N ASN A 62 13.18 -6.88 -17.18
CA ASN A 62 14.39 -6.27 -17.74
C ASN A 62 14.67 -6.75 -19.17
N THR A 63 15.70 -6.19 -19.79
CA THR A 63 16.13 -6.54 -21.17
C THR A 63 16.80 -7.91 -21.26
N GLU A 64 17.26 -8.48 -20.15
CA GLU A 64 17.89 -9.81 -20.09
C GLU A 64 16.88 -10.96 -19.95
N GLY A 65 15.58 -10.64 -19.92
CA GLY A 65 14.49 -11.63 -19.88
C GLY A 65 13.97 -11.98 -18.48
N ALA A 66 14.40 -11.26 -17.43
CA ALA A 66 13.77 -11.34 -16.12
C ALA A 66 12.32 -10.84 -16.23
N PHE A 67 11.40 -11.62 -15.67
CA PHE A 67 9.97 -11.33 -15.68
C PHE A 67 9.31 -11.82 -14.40
N LYS A 68 8.50 -10.97 -13.79
CA LYS A 68 7.59 -11.33 -12.71
C LYS A 68 6.33 -10.46 -12.78
N GLN A 69 5.17 -11.06 -12.49
CA GLN A 69 3.89 -10.37 -12.43
C GLN A 69 3.32 -10.43 -11.00
N LEU A 70 2.69 -9.32 -10.59
CA LEU A 70 1.93 -9.13 -9.35
C LEU A 70 0.49 -8.72 -9.70
N LEU A 71 -0.49 -9.25 -8.96
CA LEU A 71 -1.88 -8.80 -9.02
C LEU A 71 -2.29 -8.10 -7.72
N VAL A 72 -2.81 -6.88 -7.83
CA VAL A 72 -3.53 -6.21 -6.75
C VAL A 72 -4.99 -6.03 -7.17
N GLY A 73 -5.93 -6.50 -6.36
CA GLY A 73 -7.35 -6.45 -6.67
C GLY A 73 -8.20 -5.98 -5.50
N TYR A 74 -9.18 -5.13 -5.77
CA TYR A 74 -10.23 -4.74 -4.82
C TYR A 74 -11.46 -5.57 -5.13
N ILE A 75 -11.93 -6.36 -4.17
CA ILE A 75 -12.99 -7.35 -4.39
C ILE A 75 -13.96 -7.39 -3.22
N GLU A 76 -15.24 -7.58 -3.53
CA GLU A 76 -16.29 -7.75 -2.55
C GLU A 76 -16.00 -8.96 -1.65
N GLY A 77 -15.99 -8.74 -0.33
CA GLY A 77 -15.74 -9.77 0.67
C GLY A 77 -14.27 -9.89 1.14
N ALA A 78 -13.31 -9.25 0.47
CA ALA A 78 -11.92 -9.22 0.94
C ALA A 78 -11.72 -8.22 2.10
N THR A 79 -10.66 -8.42 2.86
CA THR A 79 -10.20 -7.48 3.90
C THR A 79 -8.92 -6.73 3.49
N ASN A 80 -8.60 -5.64 4.19
CA ASN A 80 -7.31 -4.95 4.00
C ASN A 80 -6.15 -5.58 4.79
N GLY A 81 -6.45 -6.54 5.69
CA GLY A 81 -5.45 -7.38 6.33
C GLY A 81 -5.01 -8.51 5.40
N TYR A 82 -4.22 -9.45 5.94
CA TYR A 82 -3.99 -10.71 5.22
C TYR A 82 -5.28 -11.54 5.21
N ASP A 83 -5.68 -11.97 4.02
CA ASP A 83 -6.92 -12.70 3.77
C ASP A 83 -6.65 -13.96 2.95
N GLY A 84 -6.67 -15.13 3.59
CA GLY A 84 -6.30 -16.39 2.94
C GLY A 84 -7.18 -16.81 1.77
N ASP A 85 -8.39 -16.25 1.65
CA ASP A 85 -9.31 -16.54 0.56
C ASP A 85 -9.02 -15.68 -0.69
N PHE A 86 -8.33 -14.56 -0.53
CA PHE A 86 -8.06 -13.59 -1.60
C PHE A 86 -6.56 -13.31 -1.83
N ASP A 87 -5.69 -13.66 -0.89
CA ASP A 87 -4.25 -13.39 -0.94
C ASP A 87 -3.43 -14.64 -1.29
N GLY A 88 -2.53 -14.48 -2.26
CA GLY A 88 -1.54 -15.47 -2.65
C GLY A 88 -0.15 -15.06 -2.20
N ILE A 89 0.45 -15.81 -1.27
CA ILE A 89 1.84 -15.60 -0.84
C ILE A 89 2.79 -15.94 -2.00
N THR A 90 3.79 -15.11 -2.25
CA THR A 90 4.84 -15.44 -3.23
C THR A 90 5.65 -16.65 -2.75
N LEU A 91 5.89 -17.60 -3.65
CA LEU A 91 6.76 -18.75 -3.38
C LEU A 91 8.24 -18.46 -3.71
N ASP A 92 8.53 -17.26 -4.25
CA ASP A 92 9.88 -16.84 -4.67
C ASP A 92 10.64 -17.92 -5.48
N ARG A 93 9.94 -18.56 -6.42
CA ARG A 93 10.49 -19.69 -7.21
C ARG A 93 11.23 -19.27 -8.48
N ASN A 94 11.17 -18.00 -8.86
CA ASN A 94 11.94 -17.51 -9.99
C ASN A 94 13.37 -17.22 -9.50
N PRO A 95 14.41 -17.86 -10.05
CA PRO A 95 15.77 -17.73 -9.53
C PRO A 95 16.32 -16.30 -9.65
N PHE A 96 15.88 -15.53 -10.65
CA PHE A 96 16.45 -14.24 -10.99
C PHE A 96 15.78 -13.07 -10.27
N ILE A 97 14.45 -13.11 -10.14
CA ILE A 97 13.64 -11.98 -9.68
C ILE A 97 12.41 -12.44 -8.88
N ASP A 98 12.02 -11.65 -7.88
CA ASP A 98 10.68 -11.66 -7.31
C ASP A 98 10.13 -10.23 -7.22
N PHE A 99 8.81 -10.10 -7.30
CA PHE A 99 8.07 -8.85 -7.27
C PHE A 99 6.71 -9.13 -6.64
N TYR A 100 6.39 -8.38 -5.59
CA TYR A 100 5.30 -8.67 -4.68
C TYR A 100 4.80 -7.40 -3.98
N SER A 101 3.59 -7.45 -3.47
CA SER A 101 3.14 -6.49 -2.46
C SER A 101 3.45 -7.00 -1.05
N ILE A 102 3.46 -6.09 -0.08
CA ILE A 102 3.76 -6.40 1.32
C ILE A 102 2.55 -6.04 2.18
N ASN A 103 1.99 -7.04 2.87
CA ASN A 103 0.88 -6.85 3.79
C ASN A 103 1.06 -7.70 5.05
N SER A 104 0.89 -7.08 6.23
CA SER A 104 1.01 -7.77 7.53
C SER A 104 2.25 -8.66 7.66
N GLY A 105 3.40 -8.21 7.14
CA GLY A 105 4.67 -8.96 7.18
C GLY A 105 4.77 -10.13 6.20
N LYS A 106 3.86 -10.25 5.23
CA LYS A 106 3.87 -11.25 4.17
C LYS A 106 4.11 -10.61 2.82
N ASN A 107 4.84 -11.33 1.96
CA ASN A 107 5.05 -10.97 0.56
C ASN A 107 4.00 -11.69 -0.29
N LEU A 108 3.20 -10.94 -1.04
CA LEU A 108 2.05 -11.44 -1.77
C LEU A 108 2.24 -11.24 -3.28
N VAL A 109 2.02 -12.28 -4.08
CA VAL A 109 1.98 -12.21 -5.56
C VAL A 109 0.56 -11.95 -6.08
N ILE A 110 -0.45 -12.22 -5.24
CA ILE A 110 -1.83 -11.81 -5.42
C ILE A 110 -2.27 -11.18 -4.10
N GLN A 111 -2.80 -9.96 -4.14
CA GLN A 111 -3.36 -9.32 -2.96
C GLN A 111 -4.79 -8.84 -3.21
N GLY A 112 -5.71 -9.30 -2.36
CA GLY A 112 -7.05 -8.77 -2.21
C GLY A 112 -7.06 -7.54 -1.31
N ARG A 113 -7.89 -6.56 -1.66
CA ARG A 113 -8.22 -5.37 -0.87
C ARG A 113 -9.72 -5.25 -0.75
N ALA A 114 -10.17 -4.67 0.36
CA ALA A 114 -11.60 -4.56 0.64
C ALA A 114 -12.30 -3.58 -0.31
N LEU A 115 -13.57 -3.88 -0.61
CA LEU A 115 -14.54 -2.90 -1.07
C LEU A 115 -15.43 -2.43 0.11
N PRO A 116 -15.92 -1.17 0.09
CA PRO A 116 -15.79 -0.15 -0.95
C PRO A 116 -14.38 0.42 -1.08
N PHE A 117 -14.02 0.82 -2.31
CA PHE A 117 -12.69 1.34 -2.64
C PHE A 117 -12.38 2.64 -1.89
N ASN A 118 -11.15 2.73 -1.37
CA ASN A 118 -10.62 3.93 -0.72
C ASN A 118 -9.49 4.51 -1.58
N GLU A 119 -9.67 5.75 -2.05
CA GLU A 119 -8.65 6.46 -2.87
C GLU A 119 -7.36 6.74 -2.11
N SER A 120 -7.43 6.81 -0.77
CA SER A 120 -6.26 6.96 0.10
C SER A 120 -5.56 5.63 0.41
N ASP A 121 -6.01 4.52 -0.16
CA ASP A 121 -5.35 3.23 0.05
C ASP A 121 -3.98 3.20 -0.64
N VAL A 122 -3.02 2.60 0.04
CA VAL A 122 -1.65 2.43 -0.44
C VAL A 122 -1.23 0.99 -0.28
N VAL A 123 -0.54 0.47 -1.29
CA VAL A 123 -0.03 -0.91 -1.29
C VAL A 123 1.49 -0.87 -1.40
N PRO A 124 2.22 -1.12 -0.30
CA PRO A 124 3.68 -1.24 -0.35
C PRO A 124 4.09 -2.36 -1.29
N LEU A 125 5.03 -2.06 -2.18
CA LEU A 125 5.59 -3.01 -3.14
C LEU A 125 7.06 -3.29 -2.81
N GLY A 126 7.45 -4.54 -3.00
CA GLY A 126 8.81 -4.99 -2.83
C GLY A 126 9.27 -5.90 -3.96
N TYR A 127 10.59 -6.03 -4.08
CA TYR A 127 11.19 -6.93 -5.04
C TYR A 127 12.53 -7.47 -4.53
N ARG A 128 12.90 -8.65 -5.06
CA ARG A 128 14.23 -9.25 -4.93
C ARG A 128 14.81 -9.40 -6.34
N THR A 129 16.10 -9.16 -6.52
CA THR A 129 16.80 -9.47 -7.77
C THR A 129 18.23 -9.91 -7.52
N ILE A 130 18.74 -10.84 -8.34
CA ILE A 130 20.18 -11.17 -8.43
C ILE A 130 20.86 -10.55 -9.66
N ILE A 131 20.14 -9.68 -10.37
CA ILE A 131 20.63 -8.93 -11.53
C ILE A 131 20.66 -7.45 -11.13
N ALA A 132 21.85 -6.83 -11.19
CA ALA A 132 22.00 -5.38 -11.12
C ALA A 132 21.82 -4.78 -12.51
N GLY A 133 21.16 -3.63 -12.60
CA GLY A 133 20.90 -2.97 -13.87
C GLY A 133 19.52 -2.32 -13.92
N GLU A 134 19.03 -2.12 -15.13
CA GLU A 134 17.78 -1.46 -15.41
C GLU A 134 16.60 -2.45 -15.39
N PHE A 135 15.53 -2.07 -14.69
CA PHE A 135 14.26 -2.76 -14.67
C PHE A 135 13.13 -1.79 -15.00
N THR A 136 12.02 -2.33 -15.48
CA THR A 136 10.81 -1.58 -15.81
C THR A 136 9.62 -2.18 -15.09
N ILE A 137 8.81 -1.33 -14.44
CA ILE A 137 7.49 -1.67 -13.91
C ILE A 137 6.43 -1.10 -14.85
N SER A 138 5.47 -1.92 -15.25
CA SER A 138 4.38 -1.53 -16.15
C SER A 138 3.07 -2.21 -15.77
N ILE A 139 1.95 -1.65 -16.25
CA ILE A 139 0.66 -2.33 -16.21
C ILE A 139 0.58 -3.30 -17.39
N ASP A 140 0.22 -4.55 -17.08
CA ASP A 140 -0.09 -5.59 -18.07
C ASP A 140 -1.55 -5.47 -18.52
N GLU A 141 -2.46 -5.49 -17.53
CA GLU A 141 -3.90 -5.45 -17.71
C GLU A 141 -4.55 -4.70 -16.54
N VAL A 142 -5.73 -4.14 -16.80
CA VAL A 142 -6.65 -3.64 -15.77
C VAL A 142 -8.08 -4.05 -16.09
N ASP A 143 -8.91 -4.20 -15.06
CA ASP A 143 -10.36 -4.28 -15.21
C ASP A 143 -11.10 -3.39 -14.22
N GLY A 144 -12.43 -3.30 -14.38
CA GLY A 144 -13.30 -2.54 -13.49
C GLY A 144 -12.96 -1.05 -13.47
N MET A 145 -12.88 -0.47 -12.28
CA MET A 145 -12.67 0.96 -12.08
C MET A 145 -11.31 1.44 -12.56
N PHE A 146 -10.30 0.56 -12.58
CA PHE A 146 -8.95 0.92 -13.01
C PHE A 146 -8.87 1.20 -14.51
N VAL A 147 -9.89 0.83 -15.31
CA VAL A 147 -9.97 1.20 -16.73
C VAL A 147 -9.98 2.71 -16.94
N ASN A 148 -10.55 3.48 -16.00
CA ASN A 148 -10.72 4.93 -16.13
C ASN A 148 -10.11 5.72 -14.96
N ARG A 149 -9.37 5.07 -14.07
CA ARG A 149 -8.74 5.71 -12.90
C ARG A 149 -7.22 5.62 -12.97
N PRO A 150 -6.48 6.68 -12.63
CA PRO A 150 -5.03 6.65 -12.55
C PRO A 150 -4.52 5.55 -11.60
N VAL A 151 -3.37 4.99 -11.94
CA VAL A 151 -2.64 4.05 -11.07
C VAL A 151 -1.21 4.56 -10.99
N TYR A 152 -0.81 5.00 -9.81
CA TYR A 152 0.47 5.65 -9.61
C TYR A 152 1.45 4.72 -8.89
N LEU A 153 2.71 4.78 -9.32
CA LEU A 153 3.84 4.22 -8.63
C LEU A 153 4.66 5.36 -8.01
N GLU A 154 4.71 5.39 -6.69
CA GLU A 154 5.67 6.22 -5.97
C GLU A 154 7.00 5.48 -5.85
N ASP A 155 8.09 6.12 -6.25
CA ASP A 155 9.45 5.72 -5.92
C ASP A 155 10.00 6.61 -4.80
N LYS A 156 10.08 6.05 -3.59
CA LYS A 156 10.57 6.72 -2.39
C LYS A 156 12.07 6.98 -2.40
N LEU A 157 12.83 6.32 -3.27
CA LEU A 157 14.26 6.61 -3.42
C LEU A 157 14.47 7.92 -4.19
N THR A 158 13.63 8.19 -5.19
CA THR A 158 13.73 9.39 -6.04
C THR A 158 12.73 10.48 -5.67
N ASN A 159 11.79 10.19 -4.77
CA ASN A 159 10.65 11.03 -4.40
C ASN A 159 9.82 11.44 -5.62
N THR A 160 9.61 10.51 -6.56
CA THR A 160 8.80 10.74 -7.76
C THR A 160 7.53 9.89 -7.73
N ILE A 161 6.46 10.41 -8.32
CA ILE A 161 5.19 9.71 -8.50
C ILE A 161 4.91 9.62 -10.00
N ASN A 162 4.74 8.40 -10.50
CA ASN A 162 4.65 8.11 -11.93
C ASN A 162 3.30 7.46 -12.25
N ASP A 163 2.58 7.99 -13.24
CA ASP A 163 1.32 7.40 -13.69
C ASP A 163 1.60 6.21 -14.62
N LEU A 164 1.41 4.99 -14.10
CA LEU A 164 1.66 3.76 -14.83
C LEU A 164 0.68 3.53 -15.99
N ARG A 165 -0.43 4.28 -16.05
CA ARG A 165 -1.35 4.23 -17.19
C ARG A 165 -0.88 5.07 -18.37
N GLN A 166 -0.05 6.08 -18.14
CA GLN A 166 0.51 6.92 -19.19
C GLN A 166 1.77 6.30 -19.79
N SER A 167 2.63 5.75 -18.93
CA SER A 167 3.89 5.13 -19.35
C SER A 167 4.39 4.15 -18.30
N SER A 168 5.18 3.17 -18.74
CA SER A 168 5.96 2.32 -17.84
C SER A 168 7.00 3.14 -17.06
N TYR A 169 7.37 2.67 -15.87
CA TYR A 169 8.41 3.28 -15.04
C TYR A 169 9.70 2.48 -15.07
N THR A 170 10.78 3.09 -15.54
CA THR A 170 12.10 2.45 -15.66
C THR A 170 13.04 2.97 -14.58
N PHE A 171 13.79 2.06 -13.95
CA PHE A 171 14.70 2.38 -12.86
C PHE A 171 15.92 1.47 -12.82
N THR A 172 17.01 1.97 -12.26
CA THR A 172 18.20 1.15 -11.97
C THR A 172 18.15 0.59 -10.54
N THR A 173 18.63 -0.64 -10.38
CA THR A 173 18.75 -1.30 -9.08
C THR A 173 20.04 -2.13 -8.97
N GLN A 174 20.41 -2.46 -7.74
CA GLN A 174 21.52 -3.35 -7.41
C GLN A 174 20.97 -4.74 -7.06
N ILE A 175 21.86 -5.71 -6.91
CA ILE A 175 21.50 -7.04 -6.38
C ILE A 175 21.03 -6.90 -4.94
N GLY A 176 19.87 -7.48 -4.60
CA GLY A 176 19.35 -7.46 -3.23
C GLY A 176 17.85 -7.60 -3.11
N VAL A 177 17.34 -7.23 -1.94
CA VAL A 177 15.92 -7.20 -1.58
C VAL A 177 15.56 -5.78 -1.18
N PHE A 178 14.51 -5.23 -1.78
CA PHE A 178 14.09 -3.84 -1.60
C PHE A 178 12.60 -3.79 -1.29
N ASN A 179 12.26 -3.66 0.00
CA ASN A 179 10.88 -3.68 0.50
C ASN A 179 10.29 -2.29 0.78
N ASN A 180 11.11 -1.24 0.71
CA ASN A 180 10.74 0.11 1.17
C ASN A 180 10.83 1.18 0.08
N ARG A 181 11.01 0.78 -1.18
CA ARG A 181 11.22 1.71 -2.31
C ARG A 181 9.92 2.11 -3.00
N PHE A 182 9.05 1.13 -3.28
CA PHE A 182 7.89 1.35 -4.14
C PHE A 182 6.58 1.29 -3.37
N VAL A 183 5.65 2.15 -3.75
CA VAL A 183 4.27 2.14 -3.23
C VAL A 183 3.31 2.33 -4.40
N LEU A 184 2.35 1.43 -4.53
CA LEU A 184 1.21 1.60 -5.43
C LEU A 184 0.17 2.47 -4.74
N ARG A 185 -0.32 3.50 -5.43
CA ARG A 185 -1.29 4.47 -4.90
C ARG A 185 -2.20 4.99 -6.01
N HIS A 186 -3.29 5.63 -5.61
CA HIS A 186 -4.36 6.08 -6.53
C HIS A 186 -4.53 7.60 -6.61
N THR A 187 -3.65 8.34 -5.92
CA THR A 187 -3.56 9.82 -5.95
C THR A 187 -2.15 10.26 -6.36
N ASN A 188 -2.05 11.39 -7.06
CA ASN A 188 -0.78 11.98 -7.50
C ASN A 188 -0.17 12.96 -6.49
N THR A 189 -0.94 13.41 -5.51
CA THR A 189 -0.40 14.06 -4.32
C THR A 189 0.12 12.97 -3.41
N ALA A 190 1.27 13.19 -2.77
CA ALA A 190 1.57 12.46 -1.55
C ALA A 190 0.33 12.59 -0.68
N LEU A 191 -0.37 11.47 -0.44
CA LEU A 191 -1.20 11.39 0.75
C LEU A 191 -0.23 11.79 1.82
N ALA A 192 -0.48 12.94 2.46
CA ALA A 192 0.32 13.37 3.57
C ALA A 192 0.49 12.12 4.41
N SER A 193 1.71 11.59 4.42
CA SER A 193 2.08 10.64 5.42
C SER A 193 1.60 11.30 6.72
N ASP A 194 1.25 10.54 7.73
CA ASP A 194 1.65 10.99 9.06
C ASP A 194 3.18 11.05 9.02
N GLU A 195 3.68 12.06 8.31
CA GLU A 195 5.02 12.49 8.22
C GLU A 195 5.16 13.02 9.64
N PHE A 196 5.74 12.17 10.48
CA PHE A 196 6.95 12.58 11.15
C PHE A 196 7.92 13.16 10.10
N GLU A 197 7.54 14.29 9.51
CA GLU A 197 8.45 15.33 9.19
C GLU A 197 9.26 15.44 10.48
N ALA A 198 10.56 15.19 10.38
CA ALA A 198 11.50 15.91 11.21
C ALA A 198 11.32 17.39 10.84
N VAL A 199 10.18 17.96 11.22
CA VAL A 199 9.90 19.37 11.13
C VAL A 199 10.99 19.97 11.98
N ASN A 200 11.83 20.76 11.34
CA ASN A 200 12.65 21.73 12.05
C ASN A 200 11.73 22.53 12.97
N ASP A 201 11.63 22.10 14.22
CA ASP A 201 11.03 22.75 15.39
C ASP A 201 9.92 23.80 15.12
N VAL A 202 8.87 23.46 14.37
CA VAL A 202 7.69 24.35 14.18
C VAL A 202 7.00 24.64 15.51
N VAL A 203 7.11 23.72 16.46
CA VAL A 203 6.70 23.94 17.85
C VAL A 203 7.84 23.54 18.78
N SER A 204 8.44 24.49 19.48
CA SER A 204 9.44 24.23 20.52
C SER A 204 8.77 24.18 21.89
N ILE A 205 9.13 23.17 22.70
CA ILE A 205 8.62 23.00 24.06
C ILE A 205 9.79 22.99 25.03
N GLY A 206 9.80 23.95 25.94
CA GLY A 206 10.79 24.07 27.01
C GLY A 206 10.13 23.99 28.37
N ILE A 207 10.84 23.42 29.35
CA ILE A 207 10.40 23.42 30.75
C ILE A 207 11.45 24.16 31.57
N LYS A 208 11.04 25.21 32.27
CA LYS A 208 11.88 25.95 33.21
C LYS A 208 11.07 26.30 34.43
N ASN A 209 11.60 26.01 35.63
CA ASN A 209 10.94 26.27 36.90
C ASN A 209 9.49 25.73 36.95
N GLN A 210 9.27 24.48 36.50
CA GLN A 210 7.94 23.84 36.44
C GLN A 210 6.89 24.55 35.56
N ILE A 211 7.33 25.48 34.69
CA ILE A 211 6.46 26.11 33.69
C ILE A 211 6.77 25.49 32.33
N ILE A 212 5.74 24.98 31.65
CA ILE A 212 5.86 24.56 30.26
C ILE A 212 5.71 25.80 29.38
N SER A 213 6.72 26.06 28.55
CA SER A 213 6.72 27.09 27.52
C SER A 213 6.61 26.44 26.16
N ILE A 214 5.60 26.84 25.39
CA ILE A 214 5.32 26.33 24.05
C ILE A 214 5.38 27.51 23.10
N ASN A 215 6.19 27.37 22.06
CA ASN A 215 6.35 28.38 21.02
C ASN A 215 6.09 27.73 19.67
N SER A 216 5.23 28.32 18.85
CA SER A 216 5.13 28.00 17.44
C SER A 216 5.77 29.08 16.58
N THR A 217 6.48 28.68 15.54
CA THR A 217 7.19 29.60 14.63
C THR A 217 6.44 29.90 13.34
N VAL A 218 5.37 29.16 13.04
CA VAL A 218 4.70 29.20 11.72
C VAL A 218 3.19 29.42 11.84
N GLU A 219 2.54 29.00 12.93
CA GLU A 219 1.08 29.05 13.05
C GLU A 219 0.65 29.34 14.50
N ASN A 220 -0.54 29.92 14.67
CA ASN A 220 -1.14 30.04 15.98
C ASN A 220 -1.49 28.66 16.58
N ILE A 221 -1.35 28.57 17.89
CA ILE A 221 -1.77 27.42 18.69
C ILE A 221 -3.29 27.52 18.90
N ASP A 222 -4.03 26.46 18.56
CA ASP A 222 -5.46 26.33 18.83
C ASP A 222 -5.68 25.78 20.25
N LYS A 223 -5.10 24.60 20.52
CA LYS A 223 -5.26 23.87 21.79
C LYS A 223 -4.03 23.05 22.16
N VAL A 224 -3.84 22.85 23.46
CA VAL A 224 -2.74 22.08 24.05
C VAL A 224 -3.28 21.14 25.11
N PHE A 225 -2.88 19.88 25.01
CA PHE A 225 -3.11 18.87 26.03
C PHE A 225 -1.78 18.39 26.61
N VAL A 226 -1.73 18.25 27.93
CA VAL A 226 -0.57 17.72 28.65
C VAL A 226 -0.98 16.43 29.32
N TYR A 227 -0.25 15.35 29.06
CA TYR A 227 -0.47 14.05 29.66
C TYR A 227 0.76 13.56 30.42
N GLY A 228 0.55 12.81 31.50
CA GLY A 228 1.58 12.00 32.13
C GLY A 228 1.91 10.77 31.28
N ILE A 229 3.02 10.09 31.59
CA ILE A 229 3.43 8.86 30.88
C ILE A 229 2.44 7.70 31.06
N SER A 230 1.66 7.71 32.14
CA SER A 230 0.55 6.79 32.41
C SER A 230 -0.69 7.05 31.53
N GLY A 231 -0.71 8.14 30.76
CA GLY A 231 -1.84 8.57 29.94
C GLY A 231 -2.85 9.46 30.68
N GLU A 232 -2.63 9.78 31.95
CA GLU A 232 -3.45 10.73 32.70
C GLU A 232 -3.35 12.14 32.11
N GLN A 233 -4.48 12.85 31.95
CA GLN A 233 -4.48 14.22 31.45
C GLN A 233 -4.23 15.20 32.61
N LEU A 234 -3.12 15.92 32.55
CA LEU A 234 -2.69 16.88 33.58
C LEU A 234 -3.13 18.31 33.28
N SER A 235 -3.30 18.66 32.00
CA SER A 235 -3.77 19.99 31.60
C SER A 235 -4.45 19.97 30.24
N ASN A 236 -5.41 20.88 30.08
CA ASN A 236 -6.10 21.18 28.84
C ASN A 236 -6.23 22.70 28.69
N LYS A 237 -5.73 23.24 27.58
CA LYS A 237 -5.87 24.65 27.20
C LYS A 237 -6.41 24.69 25.79
N GLU A 238 -7.51 25.39 25.58
CA GLU A 238 -8.19 25.50 24.28
C GLU A 238 -8.38 26.98 23.93
N ASN A 239 -8.66 27.26 22.66
CA ASN A 239 -8.93 28.61 22.15
C ASN A 239 -7.79 29.61 22.41
N ILE A 240 -6.53 29.16 22.30
CA ILE A 240 -5.35 29.99 22.63
C ILE A 240 -5.17 31.10 21.59
N ARG A 241 -5.21 30.76 20.29
CA ARG A 241 -5.08 31.67 19.14
C ARG A 241 -3.84 32.57 19.20
N ASP A 242 -2.74 32.03 19.72
CA ASP A 242 -1.46 32.72 19.85
C ASP A 242 -0.32 31.75 19.51
N THR A 243 0.80 32.31 19.06
CA THR A 243 2.05 31.59 18.78
C THR A 243 2.79 31.18 20.05
N HIS A 244 2.43 31.75 21.20
CA HIS A 244 3.08 31.46 22.48
C HIS A 244 2.08 31.03 23.57
N LEU A 245 2.46 30.02 24.36
CA LEU A 245 1.71 29.62 25.54
C LEU A 245 2.64 29.27 26.70
N MET A 246 2.28 29.73 27.90
CA MET A 246 2.84 29.24 29.15
C MET A 246 1.78 28.50 29.97
N ILE A 247 2.15 27.32 30.48
CA ILE A 247 1.32 26.53 31.38
C ILE A 247 2.05 26.41 32.73
N PRO A 248 1.67 27.22 33.74
CA PRO A 248 2.16 27.06 35.10
C PRO A 248 1.40 25.96 35.87
N ASP A 249 1.91 25.62 37.06
CA ASP A 249 1.19 24.90 38.13
C ASP A 249 0.67 23.49 37.76
N LEU A 250 1.48 22.70 37.05
CA LEU A 250 1.21 21.28 36.86
C LEU A 250 1.47 20.46 38.14
N PRO A 251 0.78 19.32 38.34
CA PRO A 251 1.01 18.45 39.49
C PRO A 251 2.49 18.07 39.63
N SER A 252 3.09 18.48 40.75
CA SER A 252 4.54 18.58 40.97
C SER A 252 5.17 17.23 41.33
N THR A 253 5.36 16.37 40.33
CA THR A 253 6.24 15.19 40.44
C THR A 253 7.16 15.14 39.23
N GLN A 254 8.44 14.85 39.47
CA GLN A 254 9.40 14.67 38.38
C GLN A 254 8.93 13.51 37.48
N GLN A 255 8.56 13.82 36.24
CA GLN A 255 7.98 12.84 35.33
C GLN A 255 8.19 13.22 33.86
N ILE A 256 7.99 12.25 32.97
CA ILE A 256 7.94 12.50 31.52
C ILE A 256 6.52 12.90 31.16
N LEU A 257 6.39 14.03 30.46
CA LEU A 257 5.13 14.52 29.94
C LEU A 257 5.05 14.31 28.43
N LEU A 258 3.85 14.03 27.95
CA LEU A 258 3.47 14.09 26.55
C LEU A 258 2.65 15.36 26.32
N VAL A 259 3.21 16.31 25.58
CA VAL A 259 2.53 17.57 25.26
C VAL A 259 2.07 17.49 23.81
N LYS A 260 0.74 17.47 23.62
CA LYS A 260 0.10 17.46 22.31
C LYS A 260 -0.46 18.84 21.99
N VAL A 261 0.06 19.45 20.93
CA VAL A 261 -0.26 20.80 20.47
C VAL A 261 -1.03 20.68 19.16
N PHE A 262 -2.13 21.41 19.04
CA PHE A 262 -2.90 21.56 17.80
C PHE A 262 -2.78 23.00 17.34
N LEU A 263 -2.58 23.18 16.04
CA LEU A 263 -2.44 24.49 15.40
C LEU A 263 -3.74 24.85 14.67
N GLU A 264 -3.98 26.14 14.41
CA GLU A 264 -5.20 26.61 13.75
C GLU A 264 -5.37 26.05 12.32
N ASN A 265 -4.28 25.69 11.65
CA ASN A 265 -4.31 25.03 10.34
C ASN A 265 -4.68 23.53 10.36
N GLY A 266 -5.07 23.00 11.54
CA GLY A 266 -5.48 21.61 11.71
C GLY A 266 -4.35 20.61 11.94
N LYS A 267 -3.07 21.03 11.84
CA LYS A 267 -1.93 20.17 12.17
C LYS A 267 -1.84 19.93 13.68
N SER A 268 -1.33 18.76 14.07
CA SER A 268 -1.05 18.45 15.47
C SER A 268 0.36 17.87 15.65
N ILE A 269 1.01 18.24 16.75
CA ILE A 269 2.38 17.86 17.08
C ILE A 269 2.39 17.31 18.51
N THR A 270 3.05 16.18 18.74
CA THR A 270 3.24 15.63 20.09
C THR A 270 4.73 15.56 20.42
N LYS A 271 5.13 16.14 21.56
CA LYS A 271 6.51 16.11 22.05
C LYS A 271 6.61 15.56 23.46
N LYS A 272 7.71 14.85 23.71
CA LYS A 272 8.11 14.38 25.05
C LYS A 272 8.90 15.49 25.74
N ALA A 273 8.56 15.78 26.98
CA ALA A 273 9.28 16.76 27.78
C ALA A 273 9.53 16.22 29.20
N LEU A 274 10.72 16.46 29.73
CA LEU A 274 11.08 16.04 31.08
C LEU A 274 10.70 17.15 32.07
N PHE A 275 9.70 16.90 32.90
CA PHE A 275 9.27 17.81 33.96
C PHE A 275 10.08 17.52 35.22
N LYS A 276 10.82 18.52 35.71
CA LYS A 276 11.72 18.48 36.85
C LYS A 276 11.49 19.69 37.73
#